data_AF-A0A3D1A0H2-F1
#
_entry.id   AF-A0A3D1A0H2-F1
#
_cell.length_a   1.000
_cell.length_b   1.000
_cell.length_c   1.000
_cell.angle_alpha   90.00
_cell.angle_beta   90.00
_cell.angle_gamma   90.00
#
_symmetry.space_group_name_H-M   'P 1'
#
loop_
_entity.id
_entity.type
_entity.pdbx_description
1 polymer ?
#
loop_
_entity_poly.entity_id
_entity_poly.type
_entity_poly.pdbx_seq_one_letter_code
_entity_poly.pdbx_strand_id
1 'polypeptide(L)'
;MTYHQDRKLVALASGKNPGESNSSRISLQEGLILLSDENFIVRPLPTIVFERGSSHKLSDQIQSLGLTSALIVTDKNLADSGVLDPVLDALRAANLKVEVFD
;
A
#
# COMPACT_ATOMS: atom_id res chain seq x y z
N MET A 1 -11.37 -20.37 0.21
CA MET A 1 -11.31 -19.02 0.79
C MET A 1 -11.94 -18.07 -0.21
N THR A 2 -13.23 -17.78 0.00
CA THR A 2 -14.08 -17.10 -0.97
C THR A 2 -14.25 -15.66 -0.52
N TYR A 3 -13.89 -14.72 -1.38
CA TYR A 3 -13.90 -13.29 -1.08
C TYR A 3 -15.35 -12.78 -1.03
N HIS A 4 -15.85 -12.43 0.16
CA HIS A 4 -17.13 -11.77 0.32
C HIS A 4 -16.98 -10.29 -0.02
N GLN A 5 -17.23 -9.96 -1.30
CA GLN A 5 -17.40 -8.58 -1.75
C GLN A 5 -18.83 -8.12 -1.42
N ASP A 6 -19.03 -7.62 -0.20
CA ASP A 6 -20.25 -6.90 0.14
C ASP A 6 -20.12 -5.45 -0.36
N ARG A 7 -20.38 -5.27 -1.66
CA ARG A 7 -20.74 -3.96 -2.24
C ARG A 7 -21.95 -4.13 -3.13
N LYS A 8 -23.10 -4.39 -2.50
CA LYS A 8 -24.39 -4.06 -3.10
C LYS A 8 -24.54 -2.53 -3.09
N LEU A 9 -24.07 -1.87 -4.15
CA LEU A 9 -24.66 -0.59 -4.55
C LEU A 9 -25.94 -0.94 -5.32
N VAL A 10 -27.03 -1.07 -4.57
CA VAL A 10 -28.36 -1.31 -5.14
C VAL A 10 -28.85 0.00 -5.76
N ALA A 11 -28.74 0.13 -7.09
CA ALA A 11 -29.55 1.07 -7.82
C ALA A 11 -30.94 0.44 -8.04
N LEU A 12 -31.88 0.66 -7.12
CA LEU A 12 -33.29 0.36 -7.33
C LEU A 12 -33.88 1.41 -8.28
N ALA A 13 -33.77 1.18 -9.60
CA ALA A 13 -34.62 1.84 -10.58
C ALA A 13 -35.84 0.96 -10.83
N SER A 14 -36.89 1.15 -10.03
CA SER A 14 -38.18 0.49 -10.20
C SER A 14 -38.78 0.88 -11.55
N GLY A 15 -39.11 -0.11 -12.39
CA GLY A 15 -39.90 0.10 -13.60
C GLY A 15 -41.29 0.63 -13.23
N LYS A 16 -41.58 1.85 -13.66
CA LYS A 16 -42.74 2.64 -13.25
C LYS A 16 -44.01 2.22 -14.00
N ASN A 17 -45.06 1.89 -13.25
CA ASN A 17 -46.44 1.91 -13.77
C ASN A 17 -46.79 3.33 -14.22
N PRO A 18 -47.59 3.51 -15.29
CA PRO A 18 -47.90 4.83 -15.83
C PRO A 18 -48.79 5.61 -14.84
N GLY A 19 -48.20 6.58 -14.13
CA GLY A 19 -48.95 7.42 -13.19
C GLY A 19 -48.16 8.34 -12.25
N GLU A 20 -46.83 8.28 -12.15
CA GLU A 20 -46.11 9.08 -11.15
C GLU A 20 -45.15 10.13 -11.73
N SER A 21 -45.04 11.24 -10.99
CA SER A 21 -44.35 12.50 -11.28
C SER A 21 -42.83 12.38 -11.50
N ASN A 22 -42.32 13.40 -12.18
CA ASN A 22 -41.01 13.59 -12.76
C ASN A 22 -39.91 13.83 -11.70
N SER A 23 -39.09 12.83 -11.38
CA SER A 23 -37.76 13.01 -10.76
C SER A 23 -37.08 11.65 -10.67
N SER A 24 -36.03 11.42 -11.47
CA SER A 24 -34.91 10.48 -11.25
C SER A 24 -34.29 10.10 -12.60
N ARG A 25 -33.65 11.06 -13.26
CA ARG A 25 -32.56 10.78 -14.21
C ARG A 25 -31.29 11.31 -13.57
N ILE A 26 -30.77 10.58 -12.58
CA ILE A 26 -29.37 10.80 -12.17
C ILE A 26 -28.55 10.22 -13.32
N SER A 27 -27.97 11.13 -14.11
CA SER A 27 -27.29 10.83 -15.36
C SER A 27 -26.00 10.08 -15.07
N LEU A 28 -25.72 8.98 -15.80
CA LEU A 28 -24.42 8.28 -15.75
C LEU A 28 -23.23 9.20 -16.11
N GLN A 29 -23.50 10.40 -16.64
CA GLN A 29 -22.49 11.44 -16.84
C GLN A 29 -21.98 12.04 -15.51
N GLU A 30 -22.79 12.07 -14.44
CA GLU A 30 -22.43 12.69 -13.16
C GLU A 30 -21.34 11.89 -12.41
N GLY A 31 -21.30 10.57 -12.60
CA GLY A 31 -20.25 9.72 -12.01
C GLY A 31 -18.89 9.83 -12.69
N LEU A 32 -18.86 10.13 -14.00
CA LEU A 32 -17.61 10.36 -14.75
C LEU A 32 -17.04 11.76 -14.48
N ILE A 33 -17.91 12.73 -14.17
CA ILE A 33 -17.54 14.11 -13.82
C ILE A 33 -16.94 14.20 -12.40
N LEU A 34 -17.25 13.26 -11.50
CA LEU A 34 -16.84 13.34 -10.09
C LEU A 34 -15.31 13.31 -9.88
N LEU A 35 -14.53 12.86 -10.86
CA LEU A 35 -13.06 12.74 -10.72
C LEU A 35 -12.28 13.47 -11.82
N SER A 36 -12.94 14.10 -12.81
CA SER A 36 -12.25 14.71 -13.96
C SER A 36 -11.53 16.02 -13.61
N ASP A 37 -11.96 16.70 -12.56
CA ASP A 37 -11.33 17.94 -12.05
C ASP A 37 -10.48 17.69 -10.79
N GLU A 38 -10.35 16.43 -10.36
CA GLU A 38 -9.59 16.05 -9.16
C GLU A 38 -8.12 15.81 -9.51
N ASN A 39 -7.23 16.51 -8.80
CA ASN A 39 -5.80 16.37 -8.99
C ASN A 39 -5.24 15.28 -8.07
N PHE A 40 -4.84 14.14 -8.64
CA PHE A 40 -4.21 13.05 -7.89
C PHE A 40 -2.70 13.25 -7.82
N ILE A 41 -2.23 13.86 -6.73
CA ILE A 41 -0.79 13.97 -6.46
C ILE A 41 -0.32 12.69 -5.78
N VAL A 42 0.44 11.87 -6.52
CA VAL A 42 1.20 10.75 -5.95
C VAL A 42 2.64 11.20 -5.75
N ARG A 43 3.12 11.17 -4.51
CA ARG A 43 4.55 11.31 -4.21
C ARG A 43 5.14 9.89 -4.19
N PRO A 44 5.91 9.47 -5.20
CA PRO A 44 6.49 8.13 -5.19
C PRO A 44 7.44 7.99 -4.00
N LEU A 45 7.56 6.76 -3.49
CA LEU A 45 8.64 6.42 -2.57
C LEU A 45 9.97 6.72 -3.30
N PRO A 46 10.95 7.35 -2.63
CA PRO A 46 12.17 7.82 -3.28
C PRO A 46 12.97 6.68 -3.94
N THR A 47 12.82 5.43 -3.48
CA THR A 47 13.38 4.24 -4.13
C THR A 47 12.55 3.00 -3.78
N ILE A 48 12.32 2.13 -4.77
CA ILE A 48 11.74 0.79 -4.60
C ILE A 48 12.66 -0.22 -5.29
N VAL A 49 13.12 -1.24 -4.56
CA VAL A 49 13.94 -2.33 -5.11
C VAL A 49 13.15 -3.63 -5.05
N PHE A 50 12.85 -4.22 -6.21
CA PHE A 50 12.02 -5.42 -6.32
C PHE A 50 12.69 -6.50 -7.16
N GLU A 51 13.30 -7.46 -6.48
CA GLU A 51 13.95 -8.63 -7.06
C GLU A 51 14.19 -9.68 -5.96
N ARG A 52 14.57 -10.89 -6.35
CA ARG A 52 14.94 -11.93 -5.37
C ARG A 52 16.16 -11.46 -4.57
N GLY A 53 16.04 -11.49 -3.24
CA GLY A 53 17.13 -11.11 -2.33
C GLY A 53 17.34 -9.60 -2.18
N SER A 54 16.38 -8.77 -2.61
CA SER A 54 16.50 -7.30 -2.52
C SER A 54 16.74 -6.78 -1.11
N SER A 55 16.28 -7.50 -0.08
CA SER A 55 16.49 -7.13 1.33
C SER A 55 17.97 -7.06 1.72
N HIS A 56 18.86 -7.81 1.06
CA HIS A 56 20.31 -7.74 1.31
C HIS A 56 20.94 -6.44 0.79
N LYS A 57 20.28 -5.75 -0.14
CA LYS A 57 20.73 -4.46 -0.69
C LYS A 57 20.33 -3.27 0.18
N LEU A 58 19.71 -3.51 1.33
CA LEU A 58 19.27 -2.46 2.25
C LEU A 58 20.44 -1.63 2.79
N SER A 59 21.61 -2.27 3.02
CA SER A 59 22.83 -1.57 3.44
C SER A 59 23.25 -0.49 2.45
N ASP A 60 23.21 -0.79 1.15
CA ASP A 60 23.62 0.11 0.07
C ASP A 60 22.76 1.38 0.09
N GLN A 61 21.46 1.22 0.35
CA GLN A 61 20.52 2.34 0.44
C GLN A 61 20.73 3.17 1.71
N ILE A 62 20.97 2.55 2.85
CA ILE A 62 21.26 3.29 4.09
C ILE A 62 22.55 4.11 3.93
N GLN A 63 23.59 3.51 3.34
CA GLN A 63 24.86 4.17 3.10
C GLN A 63 24.78 5.28 2.04
N SER A 64 23.97 5.10 0.98
CA SER A 64 23.78 6.14 -0.05
C SER A 64 23.14 7.42 0.52
N LEU A 65 22.39 7.28 1.62
CA LEU A 65 21.81 8.39 2.39
C LEU A 65 22.79 9.00 3.41
N GLY A 66 24.02 8.48 3.52
CA GLY A 66 25.02 8.92 4.49
C GLY A 66 24.72 8.51 5.94
N LEU A 67 23.84 7.51 6.14
CA LEU A 67 23.44 7.03 7.45
C LEU A 67 24.34 5.87 7.91
N THR A 68 24.51 5.75 9.23
CA THR A 68 25.39 4.74 9.85
C THR A 68 24.64 3.77 10.78
N SER A 69 23.34 3.97 10.94
CA SER A 69 22.51 3.21 11.88
C SER A 69 21.09 3.03 11.39
N ALA A 70 20.46 1.92 11.78
CA ALA A 70 19.07 1.61 11.48
C ALA A 70 18.35 1.04 12.70
N LEU A 71 17.08 1.40 12.87
CA LEU A 71 16.14 0.74 13.76
C LEU A 71 15.17 -0.07 12.91
N ILE A 72 15.20 -1.39 13.04
CA ILE A 72 14.26 -2.27 12.37
C ILE A 72 13.03 -2.42 13.27
N VAL A 73 11.88 -2.03 12.75
CA VAL A 73 10.59 -2.22 13.40
C VAL A 73 9.89 -3.40 12.75
N THR A 74 9.52 -4.40 13.55
CA THR A 74 8.85 -5.61 13.09
C THR A 74 7.84 -6.07 14.13
N ASP A 75 7.19 -7.22 13.92
CA ASP A 75 6.42 -7.89 14.97
C ASP A 75 7.24 -9.04 15.57
N LYS A 76 6.93 -9.35 16.83
CA LYS A 76 7.55 -10.46 17.57
C LYS A 76 7.64 -11.78 16.82
N ASN A 77 6.62 -12.19 16.04
CA ASN A 77 6.66 -13.49 15.37
C ASN A 77 7.65 -13.49 14.20
N LEU A 78 7.74 -12.39 13.45
CA LEU A 78 8.75 -12.24 12.41
C LEU A 78 10.16 -12.16 13.00
N ALA A 79 10.34 -11.43 14.09
CA ALA A 79 11.61 -11.39 14.81
C ALA A 79 12.06 -12.80 15.26
N ASP A 80 11.16 -13.55 15.90
CA ASP A 80 11.46 -14.90 16.42
C ASP A 80 11.63 -15.96 15.31
N SER A 81 11.14 -15.70 14.09
CA SER A 81 11.19 -16.67 12.97
C SER A 81 12.57 -16.85 12.34
N GLY A 82 13.52 -15.95 12.61
CA GLY A 82 14.83 -15.90 11.95
C GLY A 82 14.81 -15.35 10.51
N VAL A 83 13.64 -14.92 9.99
CA VAL A 83 13.53 -14.37 8.62
C VAL A 83 14.38 -13.10 8.42
N LEU A 84 14.66 -12.38 9.51
CA LEU A 84 15.46 -11.16 9.49
C LEU A 84 16.97 -11.43 9.53
N ASP A 85 17.42 -12.62 9.90
CA ASP A 85 18.84 -12.92 10.13
C ASP A 85 19.71 -12.56 8.92
N PRO A 86 19.34 -12.93 7.67
CA PRO A 86 20.15 -12.56 6.50
C PRO A 86 20.26 -11.04 6.28
N VAL A 87 19.22 -10.29 6.67
CA VAL A 87 19.19 -8.83 6.56
C VAL A 87 20.07 -8.21 7.64
N LEU A 88 19.93 -8.68 8.89
CA LEU A 88 20.73 -8.22 10.02
C LEU A 88 22.22 -8.48 9.77
N ASP A 89 22.57 -9.64 9.24
CA ASP A 89 23.94 -10.00 8.91
C ASP A 89 24.52 -9.13 7.79
N ALA A 90 23.74 -8.86 6.74
CA ALA A 90 24.15 -7.94 5.68
C ALA A 90 24.41 -6.52 6.21
N LEU A 91 23.54 -6.01 7.09
CA LEU A 91 23.71 -4.69 7.69
C LEU A 91 24.93 -4.61 8.61
N ARG A 92 25.16 -5.65 9.43
CA ARG A 92 26.35 -5.74 10.31
C ARG A 92 27.63 -5.87 9.50
N ALA A 93 27.63 -6.66 8.42
CA ALA A 93 28.77 -6.81 7.51
C ALA A 93 29.10 -5.47 6.80
N ALA A 94 28.10 -4.63 6.57
CA ALA A 94 28.24 -3.27 6.08
C ALA A 94 28.65 -2.25 7.17
N ASN A 95 28.99 -2.72 8.38
CA ASN A 95 29.40 -1.93 9.53
C ASN A 95 28.34 -0.91 10.01
N LEU A 96 27.06 -1.23 9.82
CA LEU A 96 25.94 -0.43 10.32
C LEU A 96 25.57 -0.85 11.74
N LYS A 97 25.24 0.13 12.59
CA LYS A 97 24.65 -0.13 13.91
C LYS A 97 23.16 -0.44 13.73
N VAL A 98 22.72 -1.61 14.19
CA VAL A 98 21.34 -2.05 14.01
C VAL A 98 20.71 -2.44 15.33
N GLU A 99 19.53 -1.90 15.59
CA GLU A 99 18.64 -2.30 16.69
C GLU A 99 17.33 -2.84 16.12
N VAL A 100 16.69 -3.73 16.86
CA VAL A 100 15.37 -4.30 16.52
C VAL A 100 14.38 -3.94 17.61
N PHE A 101 13.20 -3.48 17.20
CA PHE A 101 12.04 -3.24 18.05
C PHE A 101 10.87 -4.08 17.51
N ASP A 102 10.38 -5.01 18.33
CA ASP A 102 9.43 -6.08 17.96
C ASP A 102 8.09 -6.04 18.73
#